data_AF-A0A5D3K986-F1
#
_entry.id   AF-A0A5D3K986-F1
#
_cell.length_a   1.000
_cell.length_b   1.000
_cell.length_c   1.000
_cell.angle_alpha   90.00
_cell.angle_beta   90.00
_cell.angle_gamma   90.00
#
_symmetry.space_group_name_H-M   'P 1'
#
loop_
_entity.id
_entity.type
_entity.pdbx_description
1 polymer ?
#
loop_
_entity_poly.entity_id
_entity_poly.type
_entity_poly.pdbx_seq_one_letter_code
_entity_poly.pdbx_strand_id
1 'polypeptide(L)' 'MDLNQVEDSEARFTAYVAGLGRVIGQAVRMRPLRDYCTGLMLPGERKSVEPMAARTAPART' A
#
# COMPACT_ATOMS: atom_id res chain seq x y z
N MET A 1 0.96 -10.71 -20.37
CA MET A 1 0.93 -9.66 -19.33
C MET A 1 2.07 -8.72 -19.66
N ASP A 2 1.74 -7.53 -20.15
CA ASP A 2 2.73 -6.56 -20.63
C ASP A 2 3.50 -5.95 -19.46
N LEU A 3 4.82 -6.17 -19.42
CA LEU A 3 5.69 -5.66 -18.36
C LEU A 3 5.62 -4.13 -18.26
N ASN A 4 5.47 -3.47 -19.42
CA ASN A 4 5.30 -2.02 -19.53
C ASN A 4 4.01 -1.51 -18.84
N GLN A 5 2.94 -2.30 -18.78
CA GLN A 5 1.71 -1.91 -18.06
C GLN A 5 1.85 -2.06 -16.54
N VAL A 6 2.67 -3.01 -16.09
CA VAL A 6 2.97 -3.21 -14.66
C VAL A 6 3.83 -2.06 -14.14
N GLU A 7 4.85 -1.65 -14.91
CA GLU A 7 5.67 -0.48 -14.59
C GLU A 7 4.82 0.80 -14.50
N ASP A 8 3.87 1.00 -15.41
CA ASP A 8 2.93 2.13 -15.33
C ASP A 8 2.06 2.07 -14.07
N SER A 9 1.59 0.88 -13.70
CA SER A 9 0.76 0.68 -12.51
C SER A 9 1.52 0.93 -11.20
N GLU A 10 2.76 0.45 -11.09
CA GLU A 10 3.61 0.67 -9.92
C GLU A 10 4.00 2.14 -9.76
N ALA A 11 4.34 2.81 -10.87
CA ALA A 11 4.65 4.24 -10.87
C ALA A 11 3.45 5.08 -10.41
N ARG A 12 2.26 4.78 -10.95
CA ARG A 12 1.00 5.45 -10.56
C ARG A 12 0.65 5.21 -9.10
N PHE A 13 0.80 3.97 -8.61
CA PHE A 13 0.57 3.64 -7.19
C PHE A 13 1.53 4.41 -6.28
N THR A 14 2.81 4.47 -6.65
CA THR A 14 3.84 5.20 -5.91
C THR A 14 3.52 6.69 -5.84
N ALA A 15 3.14 7.31 -6.97
CA ALA A 15 2.74 8.71 -7.02
C ALA A 15 1.51 9.00 -6.16
N TYR A 16 0.51 8.10 -6.17
CA TYR A 16 -0.68 8.22 -5.35
C TYR A 16 -0.36 8.19 -3.85
N VAL A 17 0.41 7.19 -3.39
CA VAL A 17 0.80 7.06 -1.98
C VAL A 17 1.68 8.23 -1.54
N ALA A 18 2.58 8.72 -2.41
CA ALA A 18 3.39 9.91 -2.14
C ALA A 18 2.51 11.17 -1.96
N GLY A 19 1.47 11.33 -2.79
CA GLY A 19 0.49 12.41 -2.65
C GLY A 19 -0.24 12.40 -1.30
N LEU A 20 -0.74 11.23 -0.89
CA LEU A 20 -1.37 11.06 0.44
C LEU A 20 -0.37 11.31 1.58
N GLY A 21 0.85 10.81 1.43
CA GLY A 21 1.94 10.99 2.39
C GLY A 21 2.25 12.45 2.70
N ARG A 22 2.24 13.31 1.67
CA ARG A 22 2.43 14.75 1.82
C ARG A 22 1.34 15.41 2.67
N VAL A 23 0.10 14.93 2.59
CA VAL A 23 -1.04 15.45 3.39
C VAL A 23 -0.97 14.96 4.84
N ILE A 24 -0.58 13.71 5.06
CA ILE A 24 -0.53 13.09 6.39
C ILE A 24 0.65 13.60 7.24
N GLY A 25 1.72 14.10 6.61
CA GLY A 25 2.69 14.98 7.26
C GLY A 25 3.71 14.32 8.18
N GLN A 26 4.11 13.06 7.94
CA GLN A 26 5.20 12.44 8.72
C GLN A 26 5.87 11.29 7.95
N ALA A 27 7.19 11.34 7.78
CA ALA A 27 7.95 10.32 7.03
C ALA A 27 7.80 8.91 7.60
N VAL A 28 7.70 8.77 8.93
CA VAL A 28 7.50 7.46 9.60
C VAL A 28 6.17 6.81 9.23
N ARG A 29 5.16 7.60 8.86
CA ARG A 29 3.83 7.11 8.48
C ARG A 29 3.77 6.59 7.05
N MET A 30 4.79 6.86 6.22
CA MET A 30 4.81 6.45 4.82
C MET A 30 4.77 4.94 4.63
N ARG A 31 5.53 4.19 5.43
CA ARG A 31 5.56 2.73 5.34
C ARG A 31 4.20 2.11 5.73
N PRO A 32 3.63 2.41 6.93
CA PRO A 32 2.29 1.93 7.28
C PRO A 32 1.20 2.34 6.29
N LEU A 33 1.27 3.55 5.73
CA LEU A 33 0.33 4.03 4.70
C LEU A 33 0.41 3.19 3.42
N ARG A 34 1.63 2.93 2.93
CA ARG A 34 1.84 2.08 1.76
C ARG A 34 1.33 0.67 2.02
N ASP A 35 1.67 0.08 3.16
CA ASP A 35 1.26 -1.28 3.55
C ASP A 35 -0.28 -1.40 3.62
N TYR A 36 -0.95 -0.36 4.12
CA TYR A 36 -2.41 -0.27 4.14
C TYR A 36 -3.02 -0.18 2.73
N CYS A 37 -2.54 0.74 1.90
CA CYS A 37 -3.02 0.90 0.52
C CYS A 37 -2.79 -0.37 -0.31
N THR A 38 -1.65 -1.05 -0.12
CA THR A 38 -1.37 -2.34 -0.74
C THR A 38 -2.36 -3.40 -0.26
N GLY A 39 -2.61 -3.49 1.05
CA GLY A 39 -3.55 -4.48 1.60
C GLY A 39 -4.98 -4.31 1.08
N LEU A 40 -5.43 -3.08 0.78
CA LEU A 40 -6.76 -2.80 0.21
C LEU A 40 -6.93 -3.30 -1.23
N MET A 41 -5.83 -3.40 -1.97
CA MET A 41 -5.82 -3.86 -3.38
C MET A 41 -5.63 -5.37 -3.51
N LEU A 42 -5.15 -6.03 -2.46
CA LEU A 42 -5.02 -7.48 -2.45
C LEU A 42 -6.38 -8.17 -2.32
N PRO A 43 -6.58 -9.35 -2.93
CA PRO A 43 -7.82 -10.11 -2.80
C PRO A 43 -8.07 -10.53 -1.35
N GLY A 44 -9.33 -10.50 -0.90
CA GLY A 44 -9.75 -10.95 0.43
C GLY A 44 -11.15 -10.48 0.81
N GLU A 45 -11.83 -11.23 1.69
CA GLU A 45 -13.20 -10.95 2.12
C GLU A 45 -13.29 -9.83 3.18
N ARG A 46 -12.22 -9.66 3.98
CA ARG A 46 -12.17 -8.68 5.09
C ARG A 46 -11.14 -7.59 4.80
N LYS A 47 -11.62 -6.34 4.69
CA LYS A 47 -10.81 -5.13 4.54
C LYS A 47 -10.58 -4.40 5.88
N SER A 48 -10.30 -5.15 6.94
CA SER A 48 -9.90 -4.57 8.23
C SER A 48 -8.38 -4.59 8.40
N VAL A 49 -7.86 -3.76 9.29
CA VAL A 49 -6.41 -3.53 9.44
C VAL A 49 -5.66 -4.79 9.87
N GLU A 50 -6.16 -5.52 10.86
CA GLU A 50 -5.52 -6.73 11.40
C GLU A 50 -5.27 -7.84 10.35
N PRO A 51 -6.27 -8.34 9.59
CA PRO A 51 -6.04 -9.35 8.55
C PRO A 51 -5.21 -8.82 7.37
N MET A 52 -5.25 -7.51 7.10
CA MET A 52 -4.37 -6.91 6.09
C MET A 52 -2.91 -6.86 6.57
N ALA A 53 -2.67 -6.46 7.83
CA ALA A 53 -1.33 -6.36 8.41
C ALA A 53 -0.63 -7.72 8.48
N ALA A 54 -1.38 -8.78 8.79
CA ALA A 54 -0.87 -10.15 8.75
C ALA A 54 -0.29 -10.55 7.38
N ARG A 55 -0.71 -9.88 6.29
CA ARG A 55 -0.23 -10.16 4.91
C ARG A 55 0.83 -9.18 4.46
N THR A 56 0.67 -7.89 4.75
CA THR A 56 1.55 -6.82 4.23
C THR A 56 2.73 -6.52 5.15
N ALA A 57 2.64 -6.86 6.43
CA ALA A 57 3.70 -6.67 7.41
C ALA A 57 3.73 -7.80 8.46
N PRO A 58 3.92 -9.08 8.05
CA PRO A 58 3.81 -10.25 8.94
C PRO A 58 4.80 -10.25 10.11
N ALA A 59 5.93 -9.53 10.00
CA ALA A 59 6.90 -9.40 11.08
C ALA A 59 6.51 -8.34 12.14
N ARG A 60 5.34 -7.71 12.03
CA ARG A 60 4.84 -6.65 12.91
C ARG A 60 3.50 -6.97 13.60
N THR A 61 2.94 -8.14 13.33
CA THR A 61 1.75 -8.71 13.98
C THR A 61 2.17 -9.67 15.08
#